data_AF-A0ABD3I8W2-F1
#
_entry.id   AF-A0ABD3I8W2-F1
#
_cell.length_a   1.000
_cell.length_b   1.000
_cell.length_c   1.000
_cell.angle_alpha   90.00
_cell.angle_beta   90.00
_cell.angle_gamma   90.00
#
_symmetry.space_group_name_H-M   'P 1'
#
loop_
_entity.id
_entity.type
_entity.pdbx_description
1 polymer ?
#
loop_
_entity_poly.entity_id
_entity_poly.type
_entity_poly.pdbx_seq_one_letter_code
_entity_poly.pdbx_strand_id
1 'polypeptide(L)'
;MTSNPRETGAKRLGLGLSNDRNNIRSQHVVPADLPVSRISCKETWSKLSEPQKHSRASWSGSRICCSQVSEESPDILRMLLLMFSSTDILDLKRRCHHAAVTPSEWDSFTAYAACFLANKGNYLAFGDMKFIPGIPANQLDIIVRICPLKVRSTIMFLLVSPSSKLEQRK
;
A
#
# COMPACT_ATOMS: atom_id res chain seq x y z
N MET A 1 46.05 -29.33 -41.14
CA MET A 1 45.64 -29.50 -39.73
C MET A 1 45.98 -28.21 -39.00
N THR A 2 45.10 -27.42 -38.42
CA THR A 2 43.64 -27.33 -38.36
C THR A 2 43.35 -25.90 -37.90
N SER A 3 42.60 -25.13 -38.70
CA SER A 3 41.98 -23.88 -38.25
C SER A 3 41.06 -24.18 -37.06
N ASN A 4 41.31 -23.58 -35.90
CA ASN A 4 40.38 -23.65 -34.77
C ASN A 4 39.55 -22.36 -34.70
N PRO A 5 38.22 -22.42 -34.88
CA PRO A 5 37.34 -21.26 -34.86
C PRO A 5 36.75 -21.03 -33.46
N ARG A 6 36.24 -19.81 -33.26
CA ARG A 6 35.33 -19.35 -32.18
C ARG A 6 35.98 -18.72 -30.93
N GLU A 7 36.55 -17.54 -31.11
CA GLU A 7 36.34 -16.46 -30.13
C GLU A 7 35.03 -15.76 -30.48
N THR A 8 33.91 -16.37 -30.11
CA THR A 8 32.62 -15.69 -30.13
C THR A 8 32.62 -14.74 -28.93
N GLY A 9 32.91 -13.48 -29.19
CA GLY A 9 32.74 -12.39 -28.22
C GLY A 9 31.30 -12.37 -27.73
N ALA A 10 31.06 -13.04 -26.61
CA ALA A 10 29.87 -12.78 -25.80
C ALA A 10 30.05 -11.38 -25.22
N LYS A 11 29.67 -10.36 -26.00
CA LYS A 11 29.29 -9.07 -25.43
C LYS A 11 28.25 -9.42 -24.38
N ARG A 12 28.65 -9.37 -23.10
CA ARG A 12 27.70 -9.23 -22.00
C ARG A 12 26.83 -8.06 -22.44
N LEU A 13 25.60 -8.35 -22.82
CA LEU A 13 24.54 -7.35 -22.84
C LEU A 13 24.52 -6.85 -21.40
N GLY A 14 25.23 -5.75 -21.17
CA GLY A 14 25.02 -4.94 -20.00
C GLY A 14 23.57 -4.50 -20.13
N LEU A 15 22.64 -5.30 -19.57
CA LEU A 15 21.40 -4.77 -19.05
C LEU A 15 21.84 -3.51 -18.32
N GLY A 16 21.43 -2.35 -18.85
CA GLY A 16 21.86 -1.02 -18.41
C GLY A 16 21.35 -0.72 -17.00
N LEU A 17 21.70 -1.58 -16.05
CA LEU A 17 21.62 -1.37 -14.63
C LEU A 17 22.80 -0.46 -14.32
N SER A 18 22.66 0.81 -14.71
CA SER A 18 23.41 1.89 -14.07
C SER A 18 23.32 1.69 -12.57
N ASN A 19 24.37 2.02 -11.85
CA ASN A 19 24.47 1.89 -10.39
C ASN A 19 23.48 2.80 -9.62
N ASP A 20 22.36 3.21 -10.23
CA ASP A 20 21.23 3.93 -9.63
C ASP A 20 20.38 3.05 -8.71
N ARG A 21 21.04 2.25 -7.86
CA ARG A 21 20.40 1.52 -6.77
C ARG A 21 19.68 2.44 -5.77
N ASN A 22 19.91 3.76 -5.85
CA ASN A 22 19.30 4.76 -4.98
C ASN A 22 17.87 5.18 -5.35
N ASN A 23 17.24 4.70 -6.42
CA ASN A 23 15.90 5.22 -6.75
C ASN A 23 14.84 4.20 -7.18
N ILE A 24 15.07 2.90 -6.99
CA ILE A 24 14.00 1.91 -7.22
C ILE A 24 12.91 2.07 -6.16
N ARG A 25 13.29 2.37 -4.92
CA ARG A 25 12.35 2.53 -3.81
C ARG A 25 11.34 3.66 -4.05
N SER A 26 11.78 4.80 -4.61
CA SER A 26 10.89 5.94 -4.85
C SER A 26 9.81 5.66 -5.91
N GLN A 27 10.10 4.76 -6.88
CA GLN A 27 9.11 4.32 -7.87
C GLN A 27 7.94 3.57 -7.23
N HIS A 28 8.13 3.04 -6.02
CA HIS A 28 7.14 2.29 -5.26
C HIS A 28 6.49 3.16 -4.17
N VAL A 29 6.80 4.45 -4.08
CA VAL A 29 6.21 5.35 -3.08
C VAL A 29 5.00 6.05 -3.68
N VAL A 30 3.89 6.06 -2.92
CA VAL A 30 2.70 6.82 -3.29
C VAL A 30 2.99 8.33 -3.11
N PRO A 31 2.79 9.17 -4.14
CA PRO A 31 2.95 10.61 -4.01
C PRO A 31 1.88 11.20 -3.07
N ALA A 32 2.26 12.19 -2.26
CA ALA A 32 1.33 12.80 -1.29
C ALA A 32 0.24 13.66 -1.97
N ASP A 33 0.53 14.17 -3.16
CA ASP A 33 -0.34 15.00 -4.00
C ASP A 33 -1.18 14.18 -5.00
N LEU A 34 -1.48 12.92 -4.67
CA LEU A 34 -2.26 12.03 -5.53
C LEU A 34 -3.64 12.66 -5.87
N PRO A 35 -4.04 12.72 -7.14
CA PRO A 35 -5.33 13.28 -7.51
C PRO A 35 -6.47 12.40 -6.97
N VAL A 36 -7.38 13.01 -6.21
CA VAL A 36 -8.58 12.35 -5.67
C VAL A 36 -9.82 12.96 -6.30
N SER A 37 -10.59 12.13 -7.01
CA SER A 37 -11.83 12.53 -7.65
C SER A 37 -13.04 11.95 -6.91
N ARG A 38 -13.99 12.80 -6.56
CA ARG A 38 -15.26 12.36 -5.95
C ARG A 38 -16.23 11.93 -7.03
N ILE A 39 -16.72 10.70 -6.94
CA ILE A 39 -17.78 10.22 -7.83
C ILE A 39 -19.10 10.88 -7.42
N SER A 40 -19.71 11.65 -8.34
CA SER A 40 -21.03 12.25 -8.12
C SER A 40 -22.12 11.23 -8.43
N CYS A 41 -22.71 10.65 -7.37
CA CYS A 41 -23.83 9.73 -7.51
C CYS A 41 -25.08 10.19 -6.75
N LYS A 42 -25.08 11.37 -6.11
CA LYS A 42 -26.15 11.79 -5.19
C LYS A 42 -27.51 11.91 -5.89
N GLU A 43 -27.55 12.58 -7.03
CA GLU A 43 -28.79 12.79 -7.80
C GLU A 43 -29.33 11.47 -8.34
N THR A 44 -28.48 10.65 -8.97
CA THR A 44 -28.88 9.34 -9.49
C THR A 44 -29.37 8.42 -8.38
N TRP A 45 -28.68 8.39 -7.23
CA TRP A 45 -29.05 7.57 -6.08
C TRP A 45 -30.40 7.97 -5.46
N SER A 46 -30.73 9.27 -5.46
CA SER A 46 -32.04 9.75 -4.97
C SER A 46 -33.22 9.34 -5.83
N LYS A 47 -33.01 9.02 -7.11
CA LYS A 47 -34.06 8.58 -8.05
C LYS A 47 -34.38 7.08 -7.92
N LEU A 48 -33.57 6.31 -7.19
CA LEU A 48 -33.76 4.87 -7.01
C LEU A 48 -34.79 4.58 -5.91
N SER A 49 -35.62 3.57 -6.15
CA SER A 49 -36.50 2.98 -5.11
C SER A 49 -35.68 2.16 -4.11
N GLU A 50 -36.18 1.96 -2.88
CA GLU A 50 -35.50 1.17 -1.85
C GLU A 50 -35.03 -0.24 -2.29
N PRO A 51 -35.83 -1.04 -3.03
CA PRO A 51 -35.36 -2.34 -3.51
C PRO A 51 -34.29 -2.26 -4.61
N GLN A 52 -33.95 -1.08 -5.13
CA GLN A 52 -32.85 -0.91 -6.10
C GLN A 52 -31.54 -0.50 -5.41
N LYS A 53 -31.58 -0.11 -4.12
CA LYS A 53 -30.42 0.39 -3.38
C LYS A 53 -29.63 -0.77 -2.74
N HIS A 54 -28.74 -1.36 -3.52
CA HIS A 54 -27.89 -2.47 -3.06
C HIS A 54 -26.40 -2.19 -3.26
N SER A 55 -25.70 -1.79 -2.18
CA SER A 55 -24.24 -1.58 -2.20
C SER A 55 -23.49 -2.52 -1.25
N ARG A 56 -24.15 -2.99 -0.19
CA ARG A 56 -23.52 -3.77 0.89
C ARG A 56 -22.91 -5.08 0.40
N ALA A 57 -23.60 -5.80 -0.50
CA ALA A 57 -23.13 -7.07 -1.04
C ALA A 57 -21.79 -6.92 -1.79
N SER A 58 -21.65 -5.88 -2.61
CA SER A 58 -20.42 -5.57 -3.35
C SER A 58 -19.25 -5.28 -2.40
N TRP A 59 -19.48 -4.57 -1.31
CA TRP A 59 -18.43 -4.26 -0.33
C TRP A 59 -18.05 -5.44 0.56
N SER A 60 -18.96 -6.37 0.85
CA SER A 60 -18.67 -7.59 1.62
C SER A 60 -17.56 -8.45 0.98
N GLY A 61 -17.44 -8.43 -0.36
CA GLY A 61 -16.38 -9.12 -1.10
C GLY A 61 -14.99 -8.49 -0.99
N SER A 62 -14.86 -7.28 -0.44
CA SER A 62 -13.57 -6.55 -0.42
C SER A 62 -12.45 -7.29 0.33
N ARG A 63 -12.79 -8.07 1.36
CA ARG A 63 -11.81 -8.88 2.09
C ARG A 63 -11.22 -9.99 1.23
N ILE A 64 -12.04 -10.59 0.34
CA ILE A 64 -11.61 -11.62 -0.60
C ILE A 64 -10.62 -11.00 -1.59
N CYS A 65 -10.95 -9.84 -2.16
CA CYS A 65 -10.05 -9.12 -3.06
C CYS A 65 -8.69 -8.84 -2.41
N CYS A 66 -8.68 -8.38 -1.14
CA CYS A 66 -7.41 -8.16 -0.43
C CYS A 66 -6.58 -9.44 -0.30
N SER A 67 -7.22 -10.57 0.03
CA SER A 67 -6.55 -11.87 0.10
C SER A 67 -6.03 -12.37 -1.25
N GLN A 68 -6.62 -11.92 -2.36
CA GLN A 68 -6.18 -12.27 -3.71
C GLN A 68 -5.01 -11.41 -4.20
N VAL A 69 -4.83 -10.20 -3.66
CA VAL A 69 -3.72 -9.31 -4.04
C VAL A 69 -2.41 -9.73 -3.40
N SER A 70 -2.39 -9.92 -2.08
CA SER A 70 -1.19 -10.36 -1.36
C SER A 70 -1.54 -10.96 0.00
N GLU A 71 -0.64 -11.77 0.56
CA GLU A 71 -0.84 -12.43 1.85
C GLU A 71 -0.98 -11.41 2.99
N GLU A 72 -0.26 -10.29 2.93
CA GLU A 72 -0.28 -9.23 3.95
C GLU A 72 -1.48 -8.28 3.85
N SER A 73 -2.10 -8.15 2.66
CA SER A 73 -3.16 -7.16 2.41
C SER A 73 -4.36 -7.26 3.36
N PRO A 74 -4.88 -8.44 3.72
CA PRO A 74 -5.98 -8.56 4.69
C PRO A 74 -5.67 -7.95 6.05
N ASP A 75 -4.44 -8.10 6.55
CA ASP A 75 -4.01 -7.58 7.84
C ASP A 75 -3.82 -6.06 7.78
N ILE A 76 -3.26 -5.55 6.68
CA ILE A 76 -3.13 -4.10 6.44
C ILE A 76 -4.52 -3.45 6.36
N LEU A 77 -5.46 -4.06 5.62
CA LEU A 77 -6.84 -3.59 5.55
C LEU A 77 -7.46 -3.52 6.94
N ARG A 78 -7.32 -4.59 7.74
CA ARG A 78 -7.86 -4.66 9.09
C ARG A 78 -7.29 -3.55 9.97
N MET A 79 -5.97 -3.32 9.92
CA MET A 79 -5.31 -2.27 10.68
C MET A 79 -5.85 -0.88 10.31
N LEU A 80 -5.90 -0.54 9.02
CA LEU A 80 -6.37 0.76 8.56
C LEU A 80 -7.84 0.99 8.91
N LEU A 81 -8.70 -0.01 8.70
CA LEU A 81 -10.12 0.09 9.05
C LEU A 81 -10.33 0.29 10.55
N LEU A 82 -9.62 -0.45 11.41
CA LEU A 82 -9.71 -0.27 12.86
C LEU A 82 -9.17 1.09 13.29
N MET A 83 -8.10 1.56 12.64
CA MET A 83 -7.49 2.85 12.95
C MET A 83 -8.46 4.01 12.68
N PHE A 84 -9.02 4.07 11.49
CA PHE A 84 -9.92 5.16 11.08
C PHE A 84 -11.35 5.03 11.60
N SER A 85 -11.75 3.86 12.11
CA SER A 85 -13.07 3.69 12.75
C SER A 85 -13.07 3.94 14.26
N SER A 86 -11.93 3.74 14.93
CA SER A 86 -11.83 3.90 16.38
C SER A 86 -11.56 5.33 16.83
N THR A 87 -11.04 6.19 15.95
CA THR A 87 -10.78 7.60 16.25
C THR A 87 -11.17 8.49 15.08
N ASP A 88 -11.65 9.70 15.40
CA ASP A 88 -11.70 10.80 14.44
C ASP A 88 -10.32 11.09 13.83
N ILE A 89 -10.31 11.31 12.51
CA ILE A 89 -9.06 11.48 11.75
C ILE A 89 -8.33 12.78 12.10
N LEU A 90 -9.04 13.85 12.46
CA LEU A 90 -8.43 15.13 12.83
C LEU A 90 -7.81 15.04 14.21
N ASP A 91 -8.46 14.35 15.15
CA ASP A 91 -7.89 14.04 16.45
C ASP A 91 -6.64 13.14 16.33
N LEU A 92 -6.72 12.08 15.51
CA LEU A 92 -5.55 11.22 15.25
C LEU A 92 -4.38 12.02 14.66
N LYS A 93 -4.64 12.87 13.66
CA LYS A 93 -3.61 13.77 13.07
C LYS A 93 -2.96 14.64 14.14
N ARG A 94 -3.75 15.26 15.02
CA ARG A 94 -3.26 16.11 16.11
C ARG A 94 -2.35 15.33 17.07
N ARG A 95 -2.78 14.13 17.48
CA ARG A 95 -1.98 13.27 18.38
C ARG A 95 -0.68 12.82 17.73
N CYS A 96 -0.69 12.50 16.43
CA CYS A 96 0.53 12.21 15.66
C CYS A 96 1.51 13.39 15.65
N HIS A 97 1.03 14.61 15.44
CA HIS A 97 1.89 15.80 15.49
C HIS A 97 2.49 16.05 16.88
N HIS A 98 1.73 15.82 17.95
CA HIS A 98 2.28 15.86 19.32
C HIS A 98 3.35 14.81 19.58
N ALA A 99 3.33 13.70 18.84
CA ALA A 99 4.28 12.61 18.94
C ALA A 99 5.41 12.66 17.89
N ALA A 100 5.71 13.87 17.37
CA ALA A 100 6.81 14.12 16.44
C ALA A 100 6.65 13.54 15.02
N VAL A 101 5.43 13.23 14.58
CA VAL A 101 5.14 12.99 13.15
C VAL A 101 4.95 14.33 12.45
N THR A 102 5.74 14.61 11.43
CA THR A 102 5.64 15.87 10.66
C THR A 102 4.38 15.91 9.79
N PRO A 103 3.94 17.12 9.35
CA PRO A 103 2.85 17.25 8.38
C PRO A 103 3.06 16.44 7.10
N SER A 104 4.27 16.48 6.54
CA SER A 104 4.60 15.73 5.32
C SER A 104 4.51 14.22 5.53
N GLU A 105 5.00 13.69 6.66
CA GLU A 105 4.91 12.25 6.95
C GLU A 105 3.46 11.82 7.13
N TRP A 106 2.64 12.63 7.82
CA TRP A 106 1.21 12.35 7.94
C TRP A 106 0.51 12.33 6.57
N ASP A 107 0.79 13.31 5.71
CA ASP A 107 0.18 13.38 4.39
C ASP A 107 0.63 12.19 3.52
N SER A 108 1.91 11.80 3.55
CA SER A 108 2.40 10.58 2.89
C SER A 108 1.75 9.29 3.43
N PHE A 109 1.52 9.19 4.74
CA PHE A 109 0.80 8.06 5.35
C PHE A 109 -0.64 7.98 4.86
N THR A 110 -1.36 9.11 4.87
CA THR A 110 -2.76 9.15 4.45
C THR A 110 -2.92 8.90 2.95
N ALA A 111 -1.98 9.37 2.11
CA ALA A 111 -1.93 9.05 0.70
C ALA A 111 -1.74 7.54 0.46
N TYR A 112 -0.83 6.90 1.20
CA TYR A 112 -0.66 5.44 1.17
C TYR A 112 -1.96 4.72 1.58
N ALA A 113 -2.59 5.13 2.69
CA ALA A 113 -3.81 4.51 3.16
C ALA A 113 -4.98 4.67 2.17
N ALA A 114 -5.11 5.85 1.56
CA ALA A 114 -6.11 6.09 0.52
C ALA A 114 -5.88 5.21 -0.71
N CYS A 115 -4.63 5.13 -1.18
CA CYS A 115 -4.24 4.29 -2.32
C CYS A 115 -4.49 2.80 -2.04
N PHE A 116 -4.13 2.33 -0.84
CA PHE A 116 -4.42 0.96 -0.38
C PHE A 116 -5.91 0.64 -0.38
N LEU A 117 -6.72 1.53 0.21
CA LEU A 117 -8.17 1.32 0.30
C LEU A 117 -8.84 1.39 -1.08
N ALA A 118 -8.31 2.17 -2.01
CA ALA A 118 -8.80 2.25 -3.39
C ALA A 118 -8.48 0.98 -4.19
N ASN A 119 -7.26 0.45 -4.08
CA ASN A 119 -6.81 -0.73 -4.82
C ASN A 119 -7.19 -2.07 -4.16
N LYS A 120 -7.68 -2.05 -2.92
CA LYS A 120 -7.95 -3.26 -2.11
C LYS A 120 -6.70 -4.13 -1.94
N GLY A 121 -5.55 -3.50 -1.74
CA GLY A 121 -4.29 -4.17 -1.52
C GLY A 121 -3.11 -3.22 -1.70
N ASN A 122 -1.90 -3.72 -1.49
CA ASN A 122 -0.65 -2.96 -1.59
C ASN A 122 0.04 -3.07 -2.97
N TYR A 123 -0.74 -3.41 -4.00
CA TYR A 123 -0.34 -3.38 -5.40
C TYR A 123 -1.31 -2.50 -6.18
N LEU A 124 -0.79 -1.73 -7.14
CA LEU A 124 -1.63 -0.94 -8.02
C LEU A 124 -2.45 -1.87 -8.91
N ALA A 125 -3.77 -1.67 -8.95
CA ALA A 125 -4.67 -2.42 -9.84
C ALA A 125 -4.34 -2.21 -11.33
N PHE A 126 -3.68 -1.10 -11.64
CA PHE A 126 -3.11 -0.85 -12.96
C PHE A 126 -1.59 -0.86 -12.87
N GLY A 127 -0.96 -1.80 -13.58
CA GLY A 127 0.49 -1.92 -13.65
C GLY A 127 1.13 -2.88 -12.64
N ASP A 128 0.33 -3.55 -11.80
CA ASP A 128 0.74 -4.62 -10.88
C ASP A 128 2.02 -4.31 -10.08
N MET A 129 2.20 -3.04 -9.75
CA MET A 129 3.38 -2.55 -9.05
C MET A 129 3.08 -2.46 -7.55
N LYS A 130 3.96 -3.07 -6.73
CA LYS A 130 3.88 -2.92 -5.28
C LYS A 130 4.08 -1.46 -4.92
N PHE A 131 3.30 -0.95 -3.97
CA PHE A 131 3.56 0.36 -3.39
C PHE A 131 3.69 0.29 -1.87
N ILE A 132 4.50 1.20 -1.33
CA ILE A 132 4.88 1.24 0.08
C ILE A 132 4.62 2.64 0.65
N PRO A 133 4.48 2.76 1.99
CA PRO A 133 4.40 4.06 2.63
C PRO A 133 5.64 4.90 2.34
N GLY A 134 5.45 6.16 1.98
CA GLY A 134 6.53 7.13 1.77
C GLY A 134 7.18 7.65 3.05
N ILE A 135 7.04 6.92 4.16
CA ILE A 135 7.51 7.32 5.49
C ILE A 135 8.49 6.31 6.08
N PRO A 136 9.39 6.74 6.97
CA PRO A 136 10.23 5.84 7.75
C PRO A 136 9.40 4.86 8.61
N ALA A 137 9.91 3.64 8.81
CA ALA A 137 9.22 2.61 9.58
C ALA A 137 8.97 3.02 11.05
N ASN A 138 9.89 3.78 11.66
CA ASN A 138 9.71 4.31 13.01
C ASN A 138 8.55 5.31 13.11
N GLN A 139 8.29 6.09 12.06
CA GLN A 139 7.15 7.03 12.04
C GLN A 139 5.83 6.28 11.89
N LEU A 140 5.81 5.23 11.08
CA LEU A 140 4.65 4.35 10.98
C LEU A 140 4.34 3.68 12.33
N ASP A 141 5.36 3.23 13.08
CA ASP A 141 5.18 2.66 14.42
C ASP A 141 4.52 3.65 15.38
N ILE A 142 5.00 4.90 15.38
CA ILE A 142 4.42 5.99 16.18
C ILE A 142 2.93 6.17 15.85
N ILE A 143 2.57 6.27 14.57
CA ILE A 143 1.17 6.42 14.13
C ILE A 143 0.30 5.26 14.61
N VAL A 144 0.79 4.02 14.44
CA VAL A 144 0.06 2.81 14.85
C VAL A 144 -0.14 2.75 16.37
N ARG A 145 0.87 3.15 17.16
CA ARG A 145 0.83 3.14 18.63
C ARG A 145 -0.07 4.21 19.24
N ILE A 146 -0.19 5.36 18.57
CA ILE A 146 -1.09 6.45 19.00
C ILE A 146 -2.55 6.06 18.82
N CYS A 147 -2.84 5.26 17.80
CA CYS A 147 -4.17 4.71 17.65
C CYS A 147 -4.44 3.71 18.79
N PRO A 148 -5.58 3.79 19.50
CA PRO A 148 -5.94 2.87 20.59
C PRO A 148 -6.33 1.49 20.06
N LEU A 149 -5.50 0.88 19.21
CA LEU A 149 -5.71 -0.45 18.68
C LEU A 149 -5.42 -1.48 19.78
N LYS A 150 -6.45 -2.17 20.27
CA LYS A 150 -6.34 -3.41 21.04
C LYS A 150 -5.90 -4.61 20.15
N VAL A 151 -5.09 -4.38 19.13
CA VAL A 151 -4.61 -5.43 18.22
C VAL A 151 -3.13 -5.66 18.50
N ARG A 152 -2.83 -6.85 19.04
CA ARG A 152 -1.49 -7.31 19.43
C ARG A 152 -0.48 -7.09 18.29
N SER A 153 0.69 -6.55 18.66
CA SER A 153 1.99 -6.30 18.00
C SER A 153 2.42 -7.00 16.68
N THR A 154 1.64 -7.86 16.03
CA THR A 154 2.10 -8.68 14.90
C THR A 154 2.14 -7.95 13.55
N ILE A 155 1.36 -6.87 13.37
CA ILE A 155 1.16 -6.23 12.05
C ILE A 155 2.37 -5.41 11.58
N MET A 156 3.20 -4.90 12.50
CA MET A 156 4.35 -4.05 12.15
C MET A 156 5.42 -4.80 11.33
N PHE A 157 5.54 -6.12 11.49
CA PHE A 157 6.53 -6.95 10.79
C PHE A 157 6.16 -7.21 9.32
N LEU A 158 4.88 -7.10 8.96
CA LEU A 158 4.38 -7.38 7.60
C LEU A 158 4.45 -6.16 6.67
N LEU A 159 4.37 -4.95 7.21
CA LEU A 159 4.39 -3.70 6.44
C LEU A 159 5.79 -3.30 5.94
N VAL A 160 6.85 -3.87 6.51
CA VAL A 160 8.24 -3.45 6.27
C VAL A 160 9.08 -4.55 5.59
N SER A 161 8.62 -5.80 5.55
CA SER A 161 9.40 -6.89 4.98
C SER A 161 9.23 -6.97 3.45
N PRO A 162 10.31 -7.00 2.66
CA PRO A 162 10.26 -7.52 1.30
C PRO A 162 9.83 -8.99 1.38
N SER A 163 8.94 -9.43 0.48
CA SER A 163 8.44 -10.80 0.43
C SER A 163 9.60 -11.81 0.42
N SER A 164 9.82 -12.51 1.54
CA SER A 164 10.89 -13.52 1.62
C SER A 164 10.50 -14.78 2.41
N LYS A 165 9.21 -15.07 2.58
CA LYS A 165 8.76 -16.32 3.22
C LYS A 165 8.26 -17.40 2.25
N LEU A 166 8.28 -17.17 0.94
CA LEU A 166 7.97 -18.23 -0.04
C LEU A 166 9.16 -19.14 -0.41
N GLU A 167 10.41 -18.79 -0.10
CA GLU A 167 11.57 -19.60 -0.50
C GLU A 167 12.02 -20.67 0.51
N GLN A 168 11.45 -20.71 1.72
CA GLN A 168 11.84 -21.71 2.74
C GLN A 168 10.85 -22.87 2.89
N ARG A 169 9.94 -23.04 1.93
CA ARG A 169 9.06 -24.22 1.81
C ARG A 169 9.23 -24.87 0.44
N LYS A 170 10.44 -25.37 0.16
CA LYS A 170 10.68 -26.46 -0.77
C LYS A 170 11.75 -27.37 -0.19
#